data_AF-A0A933FY05-F1
#
_entry.id   AF-A0A933FY05-F1
#
_cell.length_a   1.000
_cell.length_b   1.000
_cell.length_c   1.000
_cell.angle_alpha   90.00
_cell.angle_beta   90.00
_cell.angle_gamma   90.00
#
_symmetry.space_group_name_H-M   'P 1'
#
loop_
_entity.id
_entity.type
_entity.pdbx_description
1 polymer ?
#
loop_
_entity_poly.entity_id
_entity_poly.type
_entity_poly.pdbx_seq_one_letter_code
_entity_poly.pdbx_strand_id
1 'polypeptide(L)'
;MRFTGFLITLLTLNSVLLQAVSACPVCYGVQDSPMTAGMNAAILVMLGITGFVLAIIVVFFLWMWRRNRRRREQISDDIYVNEKGQLQTKNEKGVIEWNNS
;
A
#
# COMPACT_ATOMS: atom_id res chain seq x y z
N MET A 1 4.68 1.17 3.98
CA MET A 1 4.56 2.24 4.99
C MET A 1 4.74 3.67 4.45
N ARG A 2 4.95 3.89 3.13
CA ARG A 2 5.09 5.24 2.55
C ARG A 2 3.75 5.93 2.22
N PHE A 3 2.67 5.15 2.18
CA PHE A 3 1.34 5.62 1.77
C PHE A 3 0.62 6.42 2.86
N THR A 4 0.79 6.04 4.13
CA THR A 4 0.28 6.80 5.29
C THR A 4 0.88 8.19 5.35
N GLY A 5 2.17 8.35 4.98
CA GLY A 5 2.81 9.65 4.88
C GLY A 5 2.11 10.55 3.86
N PHE A 6 1.94 10.09 2.63
CA PHE A 6 1.29 10.86 1.56
C PHE A 6 -0.18 11.21 1.88
N LEU A 7 -0.91 10.28 2.50
CA LEU A 7 -2.31 10.46 2.89
C LEU A 7 -2.44 11.48 4.04
N ILE A 8 -1.54 11.44 5.04
CA ILE A 8 -1.48 12.41 6.13
C ILE A 8 -1.06 13.79 5.60
N THR A 9 -0.07 13.86 4.70
CA THR A 9 0.37 15.13 4.10
C THR A 9 -0.74 15.78 3.29
N LEU A 10 -1.47 15.02 2.47
CA LEU A 10 -2.65 15.51 1.74
C LEU A 10 -3.77 15.97 2.68
N LEU A 11 -4.03 15.23 3.77
CA LEU A 11 -5.05 15.60 4.76
C LEU A 11 -4.68 16.91 5.50
N THR A 12 -3.40 17.09 5.85
CA THR A 12 -2.91 18.31 6.52
C THR A 12 -2.87 19.51 5.58
N LEU A 13 -2.50 19.33 4.30
CA LEU A 13 -2.50 20.40 3.31
C LEU A 13 -3.93 20.92 3.05
N ASN A 14 -4.91 20.02 2.98
CA ASN A 14 -6.30 20.38 2.76
C ASN A 14 -6.87 21.19 3.95
N SER A 15 -6.53 20.78 5.17
CA SER A 15 -6.99 21.43 6.41
C SER A 15 -6.50 22.88 6.56
N VAL A 16 -5.27 23.18 6.12
CA VAL A 16 -4.68 24.53 6.19
C VAL A 16 -5.31 25.45 5.14
N LEU A 17 -5.65 24.95 3.96
CA LEU A 17 -6.39 25.72 2.95
C LEU A 17 -7.85 26.00 3.36
N LEU A 18 -8.45 25.14 4.19
CA LEU A 18 -9.86 25.21 4.60
C LEU A 18 -10.15 26.33 5.61
N GLN A 19 -9.14 26.88 6.28
CA GLN A 19 -9.32 28.00 7.23
C GLN A 19 -9.76 29.31 6.54
N ALA A 20 -9.54 29.43 5.23
CA ALA A 20 -9.98 30.59 4.43
C ALA A 20 -11.32 30.37 3.69
N VAL A 21 -11.88 29.15 3.72
CA VAL A 21 -13.12 28.80 3.00
C VAL A 21 -13.98 27.94 3.91
N SER A 22 -14.87 28.60 4.66
CA SER A 22 -16.00 28.02 5.39
C SER A 22 -17.08 27.44 4.45
N ALA A 23 -16.69 26.77 3.35
CA ALA A 23 -17.61 26.23 2.37
C ALA A 23 -16.99 25.11 1.52
N CYS A 24 -16.69 23.95 2.15
CA CYS A 24 -16.73 22.69 1.42
C CYS A 24 -18.16 22.58 0.82
N PRO A 25 -18.40 22.03 -0.38
CA PRO A 25 -19.75 21.95 -0.97
C PRO A 25 -20.78 21.13 -0.15
N VAL A 26 -20.34 20.49 0.94
CA VAL A 26 -21.19 19.94 2.03
C VAL A 26 -21.77 21.04 2.93
N CYS A 27 -21.06 22.14 3.10
CA CYS A 27 -21.36 23.22 4.06
C CYS A 27 -22.35 24.27 3.54
N TYR A 28 -22.76 24.25 2.27
CA TYR A 28 -23.81 25.13 1.71
C TYR A 28 -24.98 24.38 1.06
N GLY A 29 -25.07 23.06 1.28
CA GLY A 29 -26.26 22.30 0.90
C GLY A 29 -27.42 22.67 1.81
N VAL A 30 -28.29 23.56 1.34
CA VAL A 30 -29.59 23.85 1.99
C VAL A 30 -30.27 22.52 2.33
N GLN A 31 -30.50 22.29 3.63
CA GLN A 31 -30.98 21.00 4.15
C GLN A 31 -32.42 20.66 3.70
N ASP A 32 -33.15 21.61 3.12
CA ASP A 32 -34.62 21.54 3.00
C ASP A 32 -35.15 21.35 1.56
N SER A 33 -34.39 20.69 0.67
CA SER A 33 -34.88 20.37 -0.69
C SER A 33 -34.70 18.89 -1.04
N PRO A 34 -35.61 18.28 -1.82
CA PRO A 34 -35.51 16.87 -2.22
C PRO A 34 -34.25 16.55 -3.05
N MET A 35 -33.55 17.57 -3.58
CA MET A 35 -32.25 17.40 -4.22
C MET A 35 -31.14 17.02 -3.24
N THR A 36 -31.22 17.42 -1.97
CA THR A 36 -30.18 17.17 -0.95
C THR A 36 -30.11 15.69 -0.55
N ALA A 37 -31.22 14.95 -0.65
CA ALA A 37 -31.27 13.52 -0.36
C ALA A 37 -30.40 12.70 -1.33
N GLY A 38 -30.42 13.04 -2.63
CA GLY A 38 -29.58 12.41 -3.64
C GLY A 38 -28.09 12.73 -3.43
N MET A 39 -27.77 13.97 -3.04
CA MET A 39 -26.39 14.39 -2.81
C MET A 39 -25.74 13.69 -1.61
N ASN A 40 -26.46 13.53 -0.49
CA ASN A 40 -25.94 12.82 0.68
C ASN A 40 -25.69 11.32 0.38
N ALA A 41 -26.62 10.69 -0.34
CA ALA A 41 -26.44 9.30 -0.78
C ALA A 41 -25.21 9.14 -1.69
N ALA A 42 -24.98 10.08 -2.61
CA ALA A 42 -23.81 10.06 -3.49
C ALA A 42 -22.49 10.21 -2.72
N ILE A 43 -22.44 11.08 -1.71
CA ILE A 43 -21.26 11.28 -0.85
C ILE A 43 -20.93 9.99 -0.10
N LEU A 44 -21.93 9.31 0.47
CA LEU A 44 -21.74 8.03 1.16
C LEU A 44 -21.19 6.94 0.23
N VAL A 45 -21.67 6.88 -1.00
CA VAL A 45 -21.17 5.92 -2.00
C VAL A 45 -19.72 6.22 -2.39
N MET A 46 -19.39 7.49 -2.67
CA MET A 46 -18.02 7.88 -3.03
C MET A 46 -17.03 7.64 -1.89
N LEU A 47 -17.41 7.96 -0.64
CA LEU A 47 -16.62 7.66 0.54
C LEU A 47 -16.47 6.16 0.76
N GLY A 48 -17.55 5.38 0.57
CA GLY A 48 -17.52 3.94 0.69
C GLY A 48 -16.56 3.29 -0.29
N ILE A 49 -16.64 3.65 -1.57
CA ILE A 49 -15.77 3.11 -2.63
C ILE A 49 -14.31 3.53 -2.39
N THR A 50 -14.07 4.80 -2.09
CA THR A 50 -12.71 5.30 -1.82
C THR A 50 -12.09 4.60 -0.61
N GLY A 51 -12.86 4.48 0.48
CA GLY A 51 -12.43 3.76 1.68
C GLY A 51 -12.14 2.29 1.40
N PHE A 52 -12.99 1.64 0.60
CA PHE A 52 -12.83 0.24 0.22
C PHE A 52 -11.56 0.01 -0.62
N VAL A 53 -11.31 0.85 -1.63
CA VAL A 53 -10.11 0.76 -2.47
C VAL A 53 -8.85 0.95 -1.62
N LEU A 54 -8.85 1.94 -0.72
CA LEU A 54 -7.73 2.19 0.21
C LEU A 54 -7.51 0.99 1.14
N ALA A 55 -8.58 0.41 1.69
CA ALA A 55 -8.49 -0.76 2.57
C ALA A 55 -7.89 -1.98 1.85
N ILE A 56 -8.34 -2.27 0.62
CA ILE A 56 -7.81 -3.38 -0.18
C ILE A 56 -6.31 -3.22 -0.40
N ILE A 57 -5.87 -2.01 -0.79
CA ILE A 57 -4.46 -1.73 -1.05
C ILE A 57 -3.63 -2.00 0.22
N VAL A 58 -4.07 -1.50 1.37
CA VAL A 58 -3.37 -1.74 2.66
C VAL A 58 -3.29 -3.23 2.99
N VAL A 59 -4.42 -3.95 2.87
CA VAL A 59 -4.47 -5.40 3.13
C VAL A 59 -3.53 -6.15 2.18
N PHE A 60 -3.50 -5.79 0.90
CA PHE A 60 -2.63 -6.38 -0.10
C PHE A 60 -1.15 -6.18 0.25
N PHE A 61 -0.75 -4.97 0.63
CA PHE A 61 0.63 -4.68 1.05
C PHE A 61 1.02 -5.46 2.32
N LEU A 62 0.13 -5.57 3.31
CA LEU A 62 0.38 -6.37 4.51
C LEU A 62 0.52 -7.85 4.20
N TRP A 63 -0.35 -8.37 3.34
CA TRP A 63 -0.30 -9.76 2.89
C TRP A 63 1.01 -10.06 2.14
N MET A 64 1.40 -9.18 1.22
CA MET A 64 2.66 -9.29 0.48
C MET A 64 3.87 -9.23 1.42
N TRP A 65 3.86 -8.34 2.42
CA TRP A 65 4.97 -8.26 3.37
C TRP A 65 5.09 -9.54 4.21
N ARG A 66 3.98 -10.09 4.70
CA ARG A 66 3.99 -11.40 5.37
C ARG A 66 4.55 -12.49 4.45
N ARG A 67 4.21 -12.47 3.16
CA ARG A 67 4.72 -13.44 2.18
C ARG A 67 6.22 -13.28 1.91
N ASN A 68 6.71 -12.04 1.90
CA ASN A 68 8.12 -11.73 1.65
C ASN A 68 9.05 -12.19 2.77
N ARG A 69 8.59 -12.22 4.03
CA ARG A 69 9.41 -12.72 5.15
C ARG A 69 9.90 -14.15 4.90
N ARG A 70 9.02 -15.02 4.41
CA ARG A 70 9.35 -16.41 4.05
C ARG A 70 10.34 -16.52 2.88
N ARG A 71 10.39 -15.54 1.97
CA ARG A 71 11.34 -15.55 0.85
C ARG A 71 12.73 -15.07 1.27
N ARG A 72 12.84 -14.14 2.23
CA ARG A 72 14.13 -13.64 2.73
C ARG A 72 14.89 -14.70 3.53
N GLU A 73 14.18 -15.55 4.26
CA GLU A 73 14.78 -16.66 5.00
C GLU A 73 15.40 -17.70 4.04
N GLN A 74 14.72 -18.04 2.94
CA GLN A 74 15.27 -18.97 1.93
C GLN A 74 16.52 -18.44 1.21
N ILE A 75 16.58 -17.14 0.91
CA ILE A 75 17.74 -16.54 0.22
C ILE A 75 18.99 -16.57 1.09
N SER A 76 18.85 -16.45 2.42
CA SER A 76 20.00 -16.40 3.32
C SER A 76 20.61 -17.77 3.61
N ASP A 77 19.80 -18.84 3.53
CA ASP A 77 20.28 -20.23 3.68
C ASP A 77 21.00 -20.71 2.40
N ASP A 78 20.63 -20.14 1.26
CA ASP A 78 21.21 -20.46 -0.06
C ASP A 78 22.52 -19.72 -0.35
N ILE A 79 22.86 -18.69 0.42
CA ILE A 79 24.09 -17.91 0.26
C ILE A 79 25.13 -18.43 1.25
N TYR A 80 26.17 -19.07 0.72
CA TYR A 80 27.34 -19.47 1.49
C TYR A 80 28.57 -18.65 1.03
N VAL A 81 29.40 -18.27 2.01
CA VAL A 81 30.65 -17.54 1.76
C VAL A 81 31.75 -18.58 1.56
N ASN A 82 32.43 -18.54 0.42
CA ASN A 82 33.58 -19.40 0.20
C ASN A 82 34.85 -18.81 0.86
N GLU A 83 35.92 -19.61 0.94
CA GLU A 83 37.22 -19.21 1.52
C GLU A 83 37.88 -18.03 0.79
N LYS A 84 37.41 -17.71 -0.43
CA LYS A 84 37.86 -16.56 -1.25
C LYS A 84 36.99 -15.32 -1.03
N GLY A 85 36.08 -15.33 -0.05
CA GLY A 85 35.18 -14.23 0.28
C GLY A 85 34.10 -13.95 -0.78
N GLN A 86 33.83 -14.90 -1.69
CA GLN A 86 32.81 -14.74 -2.73
C GLN A 86 31.47 -15.32 -2.25
N LEU A 87 30.38 -14.62 -2.57
CA LEU A 87 29.00 -15.07 -2.33
C LEU A 87 28.60 -16.08 -3.42
N GLN A 88 28.25 -17.30 -3.04
CA GLN A 88 27.74 -18.33 -3.96
C GLN A 88 26.31 -18.66 -3.58
N THR A 89 25.39 -18.65 -4.55
CA THR A 89 24.00 -19.08 -4.38
C THR A 89 23.90 -20.58 -4.68
N LYS A 90 23.20 -21.36 -3.85
CA LYS A 90 23.05 -22.82 -4.01
C LYS A 90 22.33 -23.21 -5.30
N ASN A 91 21.43 -22.35 -5.82
CA ASN A 91 20.57 -22.64 -6.96
C ASN A 91 21.02 -22.03 -8.31
N GLU A 92 22.08 -21.22 -8.38
CA GLU A 92 22.55 -20.63 -9.64
C GLU A 92 23.68 -21.42 -10.30
N LYS A 93 24.14 -22.49 -9.65
CA LYS A 93 24.85 -23.56 -10.33
C LYS A 93 23.84 -24.63 -10.70
N GLY A 94 23.39 -24.55 -11.96
CA GLY A 94 23.10 -25.75 -12.71
C GLY A 94 24.18 -26.78 -12.37
N VAL A 95 23.73 -27.84 -11.71
CA VAL A 95 24.50 -29.03 -11.40
C VAL A 95 24.95 -29.61 -12.74
N ILE A 96 26.13 -29.21 -13.20
CA ILE A 96 27.04 -30.17 -13.82
C ILE A 96 27.82 -30.78 -12.67
N GLU A 97 27.18 -31.75 -12.04
CA GLU A 97 27.84 -32.86 -11.38
C GLU A 97 28.80 -33.44 -12.42
N TRP A 98 30.08 -33.09 -12.31
CA TRP A 98 31.14 -33.82 -12.98
C TRP A 98 31.30 -35.16 -12.25
N ASN A 99 30.33 -36.05 -12.44
CA ASN A 99 30.55 -37.48 -12.33
C ASN A 99 31.53 -37.84 -13.45
N ASN A 100 32.81 -37.85 -13.12
CA ASN A 100 33.78 -38.62 -13.88
C ASN A 100 33.81 -40.03 -13.30
N SER A 101 33.48 -40.98 -14.16
CA SER A 101 33.96 -42.35 -14.13
C SER A 101 34.23 -42.78 -15.55
#